data_AF-A0A7K4F9J3-F1
#
_entry.id   AF-A0A7K4F9J3-F1
#
_cell.length_a   1.000
_cell.length_b   1.000
_cell.length_c   1.000
_cell.angle_alpha   90.00
_cell.angle_beta   90.00
_cell.angle_gamma   90.00
#
_symmetry.space_group_name_H-M   'P 1'
#
loop_
_entity.id
_entity.type
_entity.pdbx_description
1 polymer ?
#
loop_
_entity_poly.entity_id
_entity_poly.type
_entity_poly.pdbx_seq_one_letter_code
_entity_poly.pdbx_strand_id
1 'polypeptide(L)'
;GEISPQEYITITEVTSSQVTAQISEFITSKPPEQWQPSYINYMEALKKFNSYIGETKVLANLIENDGSSEEKDRIIEKIESLKKESKEFVRISDDLRP
;
A
#
# COMPACT_ATOMS: atom_id res chain seq x y z
N GLY A 1 -4.16 -8.14 -21.10
CA GLY A 1 -4.12 -9.52 -20.61
C GLY A 1 -4.94 -9.56 -19.36
N GLU A 2 -5.88 -10.49 -19.28
CA GLU A 2 -6.57 -10.80 -18.03
C GLU A 2 -5.61 -11.61 -17.15
N ILE A 3 -5.59 -11.33 -15.86
CA ILE A 3 -4.83 -12.09 -14.85
C ILE A 3 -5.84 -12.79 -13.95
N SER A 4 -5.54 -14.02 -13.56
CA SER A 4 -6.35 -14.76 -12.59
C SER A 4 -6.22 -14.16 -11.18
N PRO A 5 -7.19 -14.39 -10.29
CA PRO A 5 -7.07 -14.03 -8.88
C PRO A 5 -5.80 -14.60 -8.23
N GLN A 6 -5.39 -15.83 -8.56
CA GLN A 6 -4.16 -16.42 -8.04
C GLN A 6 -2.90 -15.71 -8.53
N GLU A 7 -2.80 -15.40 -9.82
CA GLU A 7 -1.67 -14.63 -10.35
C GLU A 7 -1.58 -13.27 -9.67
N TYR A 8 -2.73 -12.60 -9.46
CA TYR A 8 -2.79 -11.36 -8.71
C TYR A 8 -2.28 -11.54 -7.27
N ILE A 9 -2.72 -12.58 -6.57
CA ILE A 9 -2.27 -12.89 -5.21
C ILE A 9 -0.74 -13.05 -5.16
N THR A 10 -0.14 -13.81 -6.07
CA THR A 10 1.33 -13.95 -6.13
C THR A 10 2.04 -12.62 -6.37
N ILE A 11 1.51 -11.77 -7.26
CA ILE A 11 2.05 -10.43 -7.51
C ILE A 11 1.99 -9.57 -6.24
N THR A 12 0.87 -9.61 -5.51
CA THR A 12 0.71 -8.82 -4.27
C THR A 12 1.68 -9.25 -3.17
N GLU A 13 2.02 -10.54 -3.08
CA GLU A 13 3.01 -11.04 -2.11
C GLU A 13 4.40 -10.49 -2.40
N VAL A 14 4.85 -10.60 -3.66
CA VAL A 14 6.13 -10.05 -4.11
C VAL A 14 6.19 -8.55 -3.87
N THR A 15 5.13 -7.84 -4.24
CA THR A 15 5.04 -6.38 -4.05
C THR A 15 5.10 -6.01 -2.56
N SER A 16 4.39 -6.74 -1.69
CA SER A 16 4.39 -6.48 -0.25
C SER A 16 5.78 -6.67 0.37
N SER A 17 6.52 -7.71 -0.07
CA SER A 17 7.90 -7.92 0.35
C SER A 17 8.83 -6.77 -0.09
N GLN A 18 8.69 -6.30 -1.33
CA GLN A 18 9.47 -5.17 -1.84
C GLN A 18 9.19 -3.87 -1.08
N VAL A 19 7.92 -3.57 -0.81
CA VAL A 19 7.52 -2.39 -0.02
C VAL A 19 8.06 -2.47 1.42
N THR A 20 8.01 -3.65 2.03
CA THR A 20 8.56 -3.88 3.38
C THR A 20 10.08 -3.69 3.43
N ALA A 21 10.79 -4.14 2.40
CA ALA A 21 12.23 -3.91 2.27
C ALA A 21 12.53 -2.42 2.14
N GLN A 22 11.79 -1.70 1.28
CA GLN A 22 11.93 -0.26 1.11
C GLN A 22 11.68 0.52 2.41
N ILE A 23 10.65 0.16 3.18
CA ILE A 23 10.39 0.78 4.50
C ILE A 23 11.61 0.58 5.43
N SER A 24 12.21 -0.60 5.41
CA SER A 24 13.39 -0.92 6.24
C SER A 24 14.62 -0.10 5.83
N GLU A 25 14.83 0.09 4.52
CA GLU A 25 15.87 0.98 4.00
C GLU A 25 15.65 2.44 4.45
N PHE A 26 14.41 2.93 4.39
CA PHE A 26 14.08 4.27 4.87
C PHE A 26 14.40 4.47 6.36
N ILE A 27 14.03 3.51 7.21
CA ILE A 27 14.35 3.54 8.66
C ILE A 27 15.85 3.64 8.90
N THR A 28 16.66 2.93 8.09
CA THR A 28 18.12 2.87 8.28
C THR A 28 18.89 3.99 7.57
N SER A 29 18.25 4.70 6.64
CA SER A 29 18.88 5.74 5.80
C SER A 29 19.39 6.97 6.54
N LYS A 30 18.89 7.27 7.75
CA LYS A 30 19.26 8.42 8.59
C LYS A 30 19.37 9.73 7.79
N PRO A 31 18.27 10.23 7.21
CA PRO A 31 18.30 11.44 6.40
C PRO A 31 18.73 12.67 7.23
N PRO A 32 19.27 13.73 6.58
CA PRO A 32 19.51 15.01 7.24
C PRO A 32 18.24 15.56 7.90
N GLU A 33 18.37 16.34 8.98
CA GLU A 33 17.25 16.85 9.78
C GLU A 33 16.18 17.56 8.94
N GLN A 34 16.59 18.40 7.99
CA GLN A 34 15.69 19.10 7.07
C GLN A 34 14.82 18.16 6.20
N TRP A 35 15.28 16.95 5.91
CA TRP A 35 14.56 15.96 5.11
C TRP A 35 13.69 15.02 5.96
N GLN A 36 13.86 14.99 7.28
CA GLN A 36 13.14 14.06 8.17
C GLN A 36 11.61 14.17 8.03
N PRO A 37 10.99 15.37 7.99
CA PRO A 37 9.54 15.47 7.85
C PRO A 37 9.03 14.86 6.54
N SER A 38 9.74 15.07 5.43
CA SER A 38 9.42 14.47 4.14
C SER A 38 9.55 12.94 4.18
N TYR A 39 10.63 12.42 4.76
CA TYR A 39 10.88 10.97 4.86
C TYR A 39 9.85 10.26 5.74
N ILE A 40 9.48 10.85 6.89
CA ILE A 40 8.46 10.28 7.78
C ILE A 40 7.13 10.14 7.04
N ASN A 41 6.70 11.17 6.31
CA ASN A 41 5.45 11.12 5.55
C ASN A 41 5.54 10.10 4.40
N TYR A 42 6.67 9.99 3.71
CA TYR A 42 6.83 8.96 2.68
C TYR A 42 6.78 7.54 3.26
N MET A 43 7.37 7.31 4.44
CA MET A 43 7.27 6.04 5.14
C MET A 43 5.82 5.70 5.51
N GLU A 44 5.04 6.67 6.00
CA GLU A 44 3.61 6.45 6.25
C GLU A 44 2.84 6.15 4.95
N ALA A 45 3.18 6.82 3.85
CA ALA A 45 2.61 6.50 2.53
C ALA A 45 2.88 5.05 2.13
N LEU A 46 4.11 4.55 2.31
CA LEU A 46 4.50 3.16 2.02
C LEU A 46 3.78 2.17 2.93
N LYS A 47 3.61 2.46 4.23
CA LYS A 47 2.82 1.60 5.14
C LYS A 47 1.37 1.49 4.69
N LYS A 48 0.73 2.61 4.34
CA LYS A 48 -0.64 2.64 3.83
C LYS A 48 -0.77 1.93 2.49
N PHE A 49 0.23 2.08 1.61
CA PHE A 49 0.30 1.34 0.35
C PHE A 49 0.41 -0.17 0.57
N ASN A 50 1.22 -0.62 1.53
CA ASN A 50 1.33 -2.03 1.89
C ASN A 50 0.00 -2.59 2.41
N SER A 51 -0.71 -1.83 3.26
CA SER A 51 -2.07 -2.19 3.69
C SER A 51 -3.05 -2.24 2.52
N TYR A 52 -3.00 -1.27 1.60
CA TYR A 52 -3.80 -1.26 0.38
C TYR A 52 -3.60 -2.53 -0.45
N ILE A 53 -2.35 -2.95 -0.70
CA ILE A 53 -2.03 -4.20 -1.40
C ILE A 53 -2.55 -5.42 -0.63
N GLY A 54 -2.44 -5.41 0.69
CA GLY A 54 -2.98 -6.47 1.53
C GLY A 54 -4.50 -6.65 1.35
N GLU A 55 -5.25 -5.55 1.32
CA GLU A 55 -6.71 -5.60 1.11
C GLU A 55 -7.09 -5.97 -0.32
N THR A 56 -6.31 -5.59 -1.34
CA THR A 56 -6.57 -6.06 -2.70
C THR A 56 -6.34 -7.56 -2.84
N LYS A 57 -5.36 -8.13 -2.11
CA LYS A 57 -5.19 -9.59 -1.99
C LYS A 57 -6.41 -10.24 -1.33
N VAL A 58 -6.98 -9.64 -0.29
CA VAL A 58 -8.21 -10.13 0.34
C VAL A 58 -9.36 -10.13 -0.67
N LEU A 59 -9.53 -9.05 -1.43
CA LEU A 59 -10.54 -8.97 -2.49
C LEU A 59 -10.35 -10.05 -3.56
N ALA A 60 -9.12 -10.28 -4.02
CA ALA A 60 -8.83 -11.34 -4.98
C ALA A 60 -9.20 -12.74 -4.43
N ASN A 61 -8.92 -13.01 -3.16
CA ASN A 61 -9.35 -14.25 -2.51
C ASN A 61 -10.88 -14.35 -2.42
N LEU A 62 -11.59 -13.26 -2.14
CA LEU A 62 -13.06 -13.25 -2.14
C LEU A 62 -13.65 -13.49 -3.53
N ILE A 63 -13.00 -12.98 -4.58
CA ILE A 63 -13.41 -13.26 -5.97
C ILE A 63 -13.21 -14.73 -6.29
N GLU A 64 -12.06 -15.30 -5.93
CA GLU A 64 -11.74 -16.70 -6.19
C GLU A 64 -12.68 -17.69 -5.49
N ASN A 65 -13.13 -17.35 -4.28
CA ASN A 65 -13.99 -18.21 -3.47
C ASN A 65 -15.47 -17.85 -3.55
N ASP A 66 -15.90 -17.13 -4.61
CA ASP A 66 -17.30 -16.71 -4.81
C ASP A 66 -17.92 -15.99 -3.59
N GLY A 67 -17.13 -15.18 -2.88
CA GLY A 67 -17.57 -14.40 -1.73
C GLY A 67 -18.72 -13.44 -2.05
N SER A 68 -19.48 -13.06 -1.04
CA SER A 68 -20.69 -12.23 -1.23
C SER A 68 -20.36 -10.84 -1.77
N SER A 69 -21.33 -10.24 -2.47
CA SER A 69 -21.20 -8.86 -2.96
C SER A 69 -21.00 -7.88 -1.82
N GLU A 70 -21.71 -8.06 -0.71
CA GLU A 70 -21.62 -7.20 0.47
C GLU A 70 -20.21 -7.24 1.12
N GLU A 71 -19.56 -8.40 1.14
CA GLU A 71 -18.17 -8.53 1.60
C GLU A 71 -17.21 -7.82 0.64
N LYS A 72 -17.37 -8.03 -0.67
CA LYS A 72 -16.55 -7.40 -1.70
C LYS A 72 -16.65 -5.88 -1.64
N ASP A 73 -17.84 -5.32 -1.50
CA ASP A 73 -18.08 -3.88 -1.43
C ASP A 73 -17.38 -3.25 -0.22
N ARG A 74 -17.46 -3.88 0.96
CA ARG A 74 -16.76 -3.41 2.17
C ARG A 74 -15.24 -3.38 1.99
N ILE A 75 -14.68 -4.40 1.34
CA ILE A 75 -13.23 -4.44 1.07
C ILE A 75 -12.85 -3.37 0.04
N ILE A 76 -13.68 -3.13 -0.99
CA ILE A 76 -13.47 -2.07 -1.98
C ILE A 76 -13.45 -0.69 -1.33
N GLU A 77 -14.39 -0.39 -0.43
CA GLU A 77 -14.41 0.87 0.32
C GLU A 77 -13.11 1.07 1.13
N LYS A 78 -12.64 0.02 1.79
CA LYS A 78 -11.37 0.04 2.55
C LYS A 78 -10.17 0.25 1.65
N ILE A 79 -10.12 -0.42 0.50
CA ILE A 79 -9.07 -0.27 -0.53
C ILE A 79 -8.98 1.20 -0.98
N GLU A 80 -10.12 1.83 -1.31
CA GLU A 80 -10.12 3.22 -1.78
C GLU A 80 -9.74 4.21 -0.66
N SER A 81 -10.12 3.95 0.60
CA SER A 81 -9.65 4.76 1.75
C SER A 81 -8.13 4.68 1.90
N LEU A 82 -7.56 3.48 1.93
CA LEU A 82 -6.11 3.28 2.10
C LEU A 82 -5.30 3.90 0.96
N LYS A 83 -5.80 3.78 -0.28
CA LYS A 83 -5.22 4.41 -1.47
C LYS A 83 -5.24 5.93 -1.39
N LYS A 84 -6.33 6.52 -0.90
CA LYS A 84 -6.44 7.97 -0.68
C LYS A 84 -5.45 8.43 0.40
N GLU A 85 -5.39 7.74 1.53
CA GLU A 85 -4.46 8.04 2.63
C GLU A 85 -3.00 7.96 2.17
N SER A 86 -2.63 6.89 1.46
CA SER A 86 -1.28 6.72 0.92
C SER A 86 -0.89 7.89 0.00
N LYS A 87 -1.77 8.27 -0.94
CA LYS A 87 -1.53 9.43 -1.83
C LYS A 87 -1.41 10.75 -1.09
N GLU A 88 -2.20 10.96 -0.05
CA GLU A 88 -2.12 12.18 0.75
C GLU A 88 -0.78 12.29 1.48
N PHE A 89 -0.28 11.18 2.06
CA PHE A 89 1.05 11.16 2.67
C PHE A 89 2.18 11.40 1.66
N VAL A 90 2.06 10.90 0.41
CA VAL A 90 3.02 11.24 -0.66
C VAL A 90 2.99 12.74 -0.93
N ARG A 91 1.79 13.33 -1.08
CA ARG A 91 1.64 14.78 -1.32
C ARG A 91 2.28 15.60 -0.20
N ILE A 92 2.01 15.26 1.06
CA ILE A 92 2.61 15.93 2.22
C ILE A 92 4.14 15.73 2.23
N SER A 93 4.63 14.54 1.90
CA SER A 93 6.06 14.27 1.79
C SER A 93 6.73 15.17 0.75
N ASP A 94 6.11 15.34 -0.42
CA ASP A 94 6.60 16.17 -1.51
C ASP A 94 6.64 17.65 -1.12
N ASP A 95 5.59 18.14 -0.43
CA ASP A 95 5.50 19.54 0.04
C ASP A 95 6.53 19.88 1.13
N LEU A 96 6.99 18.88 1.89
CA LEU A 96 7.95 19.03 2.99
C LEU A 96 9.41 18.84 2.55
N ARG A 97 9.67 18.69 1.24
CA ARG A 97 11.04 18.62 0.73
C ARG A 97 11.72 20.00 0.86
N PRO A 98 12.98 20.07 1.33
CA PRO A 98 13.77 21.31 1.39
C PRO A 98 14.04 21.97 0.03
#